data_AF-A0A968Y2F2-F1
#
_entry.id   AF-A0A968Y2F2-F1
#
_cell.length_a   1.000
_cell.length_b   1.000
_cell.length_c   1.000
_cell.angle_alpha   90.00
_cell.angle_beta   90.00
_cell.angle_gamma   90.00
#
_symmetry.space_group_name_H-M   'P 1'
#
loop_
_entity.id
_entity.type
_entity.pdbx_description
1 polymer ?
#
loop_
_entity_poly.entity_id
_entity_poly.type
_entity_poly.pdbx_seq_one_letter_code
_entity_poly.pdbx_strand_id
1 'polypeptide(L)'
;VPYLRGLGQEAQECRNWGPQIDLFNYSAPFRKVPQFITLFAGYNQPLPDQHVYGIGNDPLEIQFGAIFPKETRNPKNRPAPFGKDTRRILIHQGAGIDNQLSNPSARGKAPGSLGPKVFKLDQLPGGYTSPKKSTRGATSSYSSSSSVKFSESSTQAVIRAAYLQVFGRDVFDGQRQKVAEIKLENGDITMREFIRMLAKSDVFRNMYWSKLYVCKAIEYIHRRLLGRPTYGRQEMNAFFDLCSKKGFYALVDKIIDSVEYNEAFGEDTVPYERYLTPAGLSMRTMRSSSVAEPSVAADETPRFIELGTAGDRGDIELQNRIAQGVSKRREQTKVFKLTNTSDKVALKTLIQAAYRQIFERDLNPYVVKNEFTALESKLGNNEINLKEFIEALGCSPLYVKQFYAPYPNTKVIELGTKHFLGRAPRNQAEIRTYNQILATNGIKGFINAMLNSVEYAEAFGEDTVPYRRFPTLPAANFPNTERLYNQLTKQNDDLVVPSFEPVAAIDRS
;
A
#
# COMPACT_ATOMS: atom_id res chain seq x y z
N VAL A 1 9.20 64.63 20.89
CA VAL A 1 10.16 63.53 20.58
C VAL A 1 9.80 62.34 21.45
N PRO A 2 9.66 61.11 20.91
CA PRO A 2 9.48 59.93 21.75
C PRO A 2 10.63 59.79 22.76
N TYR A 3 10.32 59.38 23.99
CA TYR A 3 11.31 59.18 25.05
C TYR A 3 11.14 57.79 25.68
N LEU A 4 12.20 57.26 26.28
CA LEU A 4 12.16 56.00 27.01
C LEU A 4 11.41 56.21 28.31
N ARG A 5 10.42 55.35 28.61
CA ARG A 5 9.59 55.40 29.82
C ARG A 5 10.08 54.39 30.84
N GLY A 6 11.13 54.78 31.56
CA GLY A 6 11.81 53.97 32.56
C GLY A 6 11.31 54.24 33.98
N LEU A 7 12.07 53.70 34.95
CA LEU A 7 11.82 53.91 36.37
C LEU A 7 11.93 55.40 36.73
N GLY A 8 10.99 55.88 37.55
CA GLY A 8 10.94 57.26 38.02
C GLY A 8 10.16 58.24 37.14
N GLN A 9 9.77 57.83 35.92
CA GLN A 9 8.99 58.68 35.00
C GLN A 9 7.50 58.31 34.99
N GLU A 10 7.20 57.01 35.00
CA GLU A 10 5.85 56.47 35.04
C GLU A 10 5.80 55.25 35.97
N ALA A 11 4.60 54.92 36.47
CA ALA A 11 4.37 53.70 37.21
C ALA A 11 4.58 52.48 36.29
N GLN A 12 5.41 51.53 36.72
CA GLN A 12 5.75 50.35 35.93
C GLN A 12 5.00 49.12 36.44
N GLU A 13 4.51 48.29 35.52
CA GLU A 13 3.91 47.00 35.84
C GLU A 13 4.97 45.96 36.21
N CYS A 14 4.66 45.04 37.12
CA CYS A 14 5.60 43.97 37.50
C CYS A 14 5.71 42.85 36.46
N ARG A 15 4.74 42.74 35.55
CA ARG A 15 4.61 41.63 34.59
C ARG A 15 5.77 41.55 33.61
N ASN A 16 6.28 42.69 33.16
CA ASN A 16 7.32 42.81 32.14
C ASN A 16 8.64 43.43 32.68
N TRP A 17 8.78 43.49 34.01
CA TRP A 17 9.83 44.22 34.72
C TRP A 17 11.24 43.97 34.17
N GLY A 18 11.69 42.72 34.16
CA GLY A 18 13.02 42.35 33.66
C GLY A 18 13.23 42.67 32.17
N PRO A 19 12.39 42.14 31.25
CA PRO A 19 12.52 42.40 29.82
C PRO A 19 12.48 43.86 29.42
N GLN A 20 11.69 44.70 30.10
CA GLN A 20 11.63 46.13 29.82
C GLN A 20 12.95 46.84 30.17
N ILE A 21 13.53 46.52 31.34
CA ILE A 21 14.84 47.04 31.74
C ILE A 21 15.92 46.59 30.74
N ASP A 22 15.90 45.33 30.33
CA ASP A 22 16.82 44.79 29.33
C ASP A 22 16.69 45.49 27.96
N LEU A 23 15.46 45.87 27.57
CA LEU A 23 15.18 46.51 26.28
C LEU A 23 15.76 47.92 26.16
N PHE A 24 15.82 48.66 27.26
CA PHE A 24 16.33 50.03 27.29
C PHE A 24 17.87 50.13 27.32
N ASN A 25 18.57 49.00 27.19
CA ASN A 25 20.02 48.97 27.11
C ASN A 25 20.53 48.97 25.66
N TYR A 26 21.74 49.52 25.47
CA TYR A 26 22.45 49.49 24.19
C TYR A 26 22.70 48.06 23.66
N SER A 27 22.63 47.05 24.55
CA SER A 27 22.85 45.64 24.22
C SER A 27 21.62 44.97 23.62
N ALA A 28 20.43 45.58 23.72
CA ALA A 28 19.16 44.99 23.27
C ALA A 28 19.17 44.55 21.79
N PRO A 29 19.74 45.31 20.82
CA PRO A 29 19.79 44.90 19.41
C PRO A 29 20.59 43.61 19.13
N PHE A 30 21.49 43.22 20.05
CA PHE A 30 22.31 42.02 19.89
C PHE A 30 21.59 40.74 20.33
N ARG A 31 20.47 40.86 21.06
CA ARG A 31 19.68 39.70 21.44
C ARG A 31 18.79 39.28 20.28
N LYS A 32 19.05 38.09 19.73
CA LYS A 32 18.33 37.57 18.56
C LYS A 32 17.10 36.72 18.91
N VAL A 33 16.96 36.32 20.16
CA VAL A 33 15.80 35.56 20.65
C VAL A 33 14.75 36.53 21.18
N PRO A 34 13.46 36.39 20.80
CA PRO A 34 12.42 37.32 21.23
C PRO A 34 12.09 37.14 22.71
N GLN A 35 12.23 38.21 23.51
CA GLN A 35 12.08 38.17 24.96
C GLN A 35 10.62 38.12 25.42
N PHE A 36 9.81 39.08 24.96
CA PHE A 36 8.45 39.26 25.47
C PHE A 36 7.54 38.09 25.15
N ILE A 37 7.56 37.59 23.90
CA ILE A 37 6.69 36.46 23.51
C ILE A 37 7.05 35.16 24.25
N THR A 38 8.34 34.89 24.44
CA THR A 38 8.78 33.68 25.14
C THR A 38 8.49 33.75 26.64
N LEU A 39 8.61 34.93 27.25
CA LEU A 39 8.29 35.16 28.65
C LEU A 39 6.77 35.10 28.91
N PHE A 40 5.96 35.82 28.12
CA PHE A 40 4.51 35.81 28.29
C PHE A 40 3.90 34.45 27.98
N ALA A 41 4.40 33.73 26.97
CA ALA A 41 4.01 32.34 26.75
C ALA A 41 4.42 31.46 27.94
N GLY A 42 5.63 31.67 28.48
CA GLY A 42 6.13 30.93 29.65
C GLY A 42 5.28 31.09 30.91
N TYR A 43 4.66 32.26 31.14
CA TYR A 43 3.75 32.44 32.27
C TYR A 43 2.48 31.57 32.20
N ASN A 44 2.05 31.21 30.99
CA ASN A 44 0.85 30.40 30.76
C ASN A 44 1.17 28.90 30.60
N GLN A 45 2.43 28.50 30.70
CA GLN A 45 2.90 27.14 30.47
C GLN A 45 3.53 26.55 31.75
N PRO A 46 3.58 25.21 31.89
CA PRO A 46 4.26 24.58 33.01
C PRO A 46 5.78 24.82 32.97
N LEU A 47 6.48 24.35 34.01
CA LEU A 47 7.94 24.46 34.09
C LEU A 47 8.61 23.87 32.83
N PRO A 48 9.58 24.59 32.24
CA PRO A 48 10.25 24.12 31.03
C PRO A 48 11.20 22.95 31.31
N ASP A 49 11.43 22.08 30.33
CA ASP A 49 12.54 21.13 30.37
C ASP A 49 13.87 21.83 30.15
N GLN A 50 14.61 22.06 31.24
CA GLN A 50 15.97 22.59 31.26
C GLN A 50 16.62 22.28 32.62
N HIS A 51 17.94 22.44 32.71
CA HIS A 51 18.63 22.38 34.00
C HIS A 51 18.01 23.35 35.04
N VAL A 52 18.04 22.92 36.31
CA VAL A 52 17.50 23.66 37.47
C VAL A 52 18.11 25.06 37.65
N TYR A 53 19.32 25.26 37.15
CA TYR A 53 20.08 26.52 37.21
C TYR A 53 20.05 27.32 35.90
N GLY A 54 19.21 26.94 34.94
CA GLY A 54 19.08 27.60 33.66
C GLY A 54 19.74 26.82 32.52
N ILE A 55 19.33 27.16 31.30
CA ILE A 55 19.60 26.39 30.07
C ILE A 55 21.09 26.23 29.73
N GLY A 56 21.95 27.16 30.16
CA GLY A 56 23.39 27.12 29.89
C GLY A 56 24.18 26.10 30.72
N ASN A 57 23.52 25.41 31.66
CA ASN A 57 24.14 24.42 32.53
C ASN A 57 24.00 22.98 32.05
N ASP A 58 23.17 22.72 31.02
CA ASP A 58 23.16 21.43 30.34
C ASP A 58 24.21 21.42 29.23
N PRO A 59 25.09 20.39 29.15
CA PRO A 59 25.97 20.21 28.01
C PRO A 59 25.20 19.64 26.81
N LEU A 60 25.72 19.90 25.61
CA LEU A 60 25.21 19.24 24.39
C LEU A 60 25.43 17.73 24.46
N GLU A 61 24.41 16.94 24.08
CA GLU A 61 24.42 15.47 24.18
C GLU A 61 25.16 14.81 23.00
N ILE A 62 26.45 15.11 22.88
CA ILE A 62 27.35 14.65 21.81
C ILE A 62 28.37 13.64 22.32
N GLN A 63 29.00 12.90 21.41
CA GLN A 63 29.97 11.86 21.74
C GLN A 63 31.16 12.37 22.57
N PHE A 64 31.74 13.51 22.19
CA PHE A 64 32.92 14.07 22.84
C PHE A 64 32.77 15.56 23.18
N GLY A 65 33.46 15.98 24.23
CA GLY A 65 33.60 17.37 24.61
C GLY A 65 32.53 17.86 25.59
N ALA A 66 32.97 18.61 26.59
CA ALA A 66 32.11 19.32 27.52
C ALA A 66 31.70 20.68 26.93
N ILE A 67 30.86 20.63 25.89
CA ILE A 67 30.41 21.83 25.18
C ILE A 67 29.13 22.35 25.80
N PHE A 68 29.21 23.56 26.38
CA PHE A 68 28.07 24.31 26.89
C PHE A 68 27.78 25.49 25.97
N PRO A 69 26.51 25.77 25.64
CA PRO A 69 26.13 26.97 24.92
C PRO A 69 26.68 28.23 25.62
N LYS A 70 27.45 29.06 24.90
CA LYS A 70 28.03 30.30 25.46
C LYS A 70 26.94 31.36 25.64
N GLU A 71 26.71 31.77 26.89
CA GLU A 71 25.72 32.78 27.24
C GLU A 71 26.09 34.20 26.75
N THR A 72 27.38 34.48 26.49
CA THR A 72 27.87 35.83 26.16
C THR A 72 27.80 36.20 24.67
N ARG A 73 27.91 35.23 23.76
CA ARG A 73 27.94 35.49 22.30
C ARG A 73 26.54 35.54 21.67
N ASN A 74 25.59 34.80 22.24
CA ASN A 74 24.18 34.84 21.84
C ASN A 74 23.34 34.58 23.09
N PRO A 75 22.92 35.63 23.83
CA PRO A 75 22.29 35.47 25.13
C PRO A 75 20.92 34.79 24.98
N LYS A 76 20.92 33.48 25.20
CA LYS A 76 19.73 32.63 25.31
C LYS A 76 19.42 32.28 26.76
N ASN A 77 19.86 33.10 27.72
CA ASN A 77 19.61 32.81 29.13
C ASN A 77 18.09 32.90 29.41
N ARG A 78 17.56 31.82 29.99
CA ARG A 78 16.16 31.69 30.40
C ARG A 78 16.13 31.10 31.81
N PRO A 79 16.23 31.92 32.86
CA PRO A 79 16.04 31.43 34.22
C PRO A 79 14.59 30.95 34.41
N ALA A 80 14.41 29.90 35.21
CA ALA A 80 13.10 29.41 35.61
C ALA A 80 13.10 29.07 37.11
N PRO A 81 12.01 29.34 37.84
CA PRO A 81 11.95 29.16 39.29
C PRO A 81 11.72 27.69 39.67
N PHE A 82 12.77 26.87 39.60
CA PHE A 82 12.71 25.50 40.09
C PHE A 82 12.76 25.45 41.62
N GLY A 83 11.77 24.78 42.22
CA GLY A 83 11.76 24.47 43.65
C GLY A 83 12.86 23.46 44.04
N LYS A 84 13.05 23.27 45.35
CA LYS A 84 13.99 22.29 45.91
C LYS A 84 13.63 20.87 45.48
N ASP A 85 12.35 20.53 45.56
CA ASP A 85 11.83 19.18 45.36
C ASP A 85 11.26 19.08 43.94
N THR A 86 12.16 19.04 42.96
CA THR A 86 11.84 18.92 41.54
C THR A 86 12.58 17.74 40.93
N ARG A 87 11.93 17.06 39.98
CA ARG A 87 12.55 15.98 39.22
C ARG A 87 12.31 16.19 37.72
N ARG A 88 13.39 16.20 36.97
CA ARG A 88 13.43 16.28 35.52
C ARG A 88 12.96 14.96 34.91
N ILE A 89 12.20 15.06 33.84
CA ILE A 89 11.79 13.90 33.05
C ILE A 89 12.96 13.52 32.15
N LEU A 90 13.50 12.33 32.37
CA LEU A 90 14.59 11.78 31.57
C LEU A 90 14.04 10.66 30.69
N ILE A 91 14.47 10.65 29.42
CA ILE A 91 14.06 9.65 28.44
C ILE A 91 15.09 8.52 28.45
N HIS A 92 14.65 7.29 28.67
CA HIS A 92 15.54 6.14 28.66
C HIS A 92 16.07 5.86 27.24
N GLN A 93 17.37 5.60 27.12
CA GLN A 93 18.01 5.26 25.86
C GLN A 93 17.93 3.75 25.61
N GLY A 94 16.74 3.32 25.21
CA GLY A 94 16.38 1.92 25.00
C GLY A 94 14.85 1.78 24.94
N ALA A 95 14.33 0.64 25.37
CA ALA A 95 12.89 0.46 25.48
C ALA A 95 12.32 1.36 26.60
N GLY A 96 11.32 2.20 26.30
CA GLY A 96 10.77 3.16 27.27
C GLY A 96 10.18 2.53 28.54
N ILE A 97 9.77 1.25 28.47
CA ILE A 97 9.27 0.46 29.60
C ILE A 97 10.34 0.14 30.67
N ASP A 98 11.62 0.17 30.29
CA ASP A 98 12.75 -0.08 31.19
C ASP A 98 13.21 1.20 31.91
N ASN A 99 12.39 2.26 31.91
CA ASN A 99 12.68 3.49 32.65
C ASN A 99 12.70 3.22 34.17
N GLN A 100 13.82 3.53 34.81
CA GLN A 100 14.09 3.26 36.22
C GLN A 100 13.16 4.00 37.18
N LEU A 101 12.43 4.98 36.67
CA LEU A 101 11.39 5.66 37.43
C LEU A 101 10.22 4.74 37.78
N SER A 102 9.66 4.05 36.77
CA SER A 102 8.53 3.15 36.95
C SER A 102 8.98 1.71 37.22
N ASN A 103 10.16 1.32 36.75
CA ASN A 103 10.71 -0.02 36.89
C ASN A 103 12.14 0.02 37.48
N PRO A 104 12.31 0.21 38.81
CA PRO A 104 13.64 0.27 39.43
C PRO A 104 14.47 -1.01 39.26
N SER A 105 13.82 -2.18 39.13
CA SER A 105 14.49 -3.46 38.89
C SER A 105 15.18 -3.55 37.52
N ALA A 106 14.85 -2.67 36.56
CA ALA A 106 15.45 -2.69 35.23
C ALA A 106 16.86 -2.08 35.15
N ARG A 107 17.41 -1.50 36.23
CA ARG A 107 18.71 -0.78 36.21
C ARG A 107 19.88 -1.56 35.63
N GLY A 108 19.97 -2.87 35.91
CA GLY A 108 21.03 -3.75 35.42
C GLY A 108 20.72 -4.46 34.09
N LYS A 109 19.54 -4.23 33.52
CA LYS A 109 19.12 -4.84 32.26
C LYS A 109 19.77 -4.12 31.09
N ALA A 110 20.40 -4.87 30.18
CA ALA A 110 20.99 -4.29 28.98
C ALA A 110 19.89 -3.79 28.02
N PRO A 111 20.06 -2.63 27.35
CA PRO A 111 19.01 -1.95 26.60
C PRO A 111 18.68 -2.56 25.22
N GLY A 112 19.27 -3.72 24.88
CA GLY A 112 19.02 -4.43 23.63
C GLY A 112 19.52 -3.68 22.39
N SER A 113 18.82 -3.83 21.26
CA SER A 113 19.18 -3.21 19.97
C SER A 113 18.80 -1.72 19.86
N LEU A 114 17.90 -1.24 20.72
CA LEU A 114 17.42 0.15 20.72
C LEU A 114 18.34 1.11 21.49
N GLY A 115 19.22 0.58 22.35
CA GLY A 115 20.14 1.36 23.16
C GLY A 115 21.60 1.28 22.70
N PRO A 116 22.53 1.86 23.48
CA PRO A 116 23.95 1.78 23.16
C PRO A 116 24.49 0.36 23.34
N LYS A 117 25.59 0.07 22.63
CA LYS A 117 26.32 -1.18 22.80
C LYS A 117 26.96 -1.24 24.19
N VAL A 118 26.69 -2.32 24.92
CA VAL A 118 27.25 -2.56 26.26
C VAL A 118 28.51 -3.43 26.16
N PHE A 119 29.59 -2.97 26.79
CA PHE A 119 30.84 -3.73 26.90
C PHE A 119 30.95 -4.29 28.32
N LYS A 120 31.13 -5.61 28.42
CA LYS A 120 31.31 -6.33 29.69
C LYS A 120 32.63 -7.09 29.65
N LEU A 121 33.36 -7.04 30.76
CA LEU A 121 34.59 -7.80 30.99
C LEU A 121 34.26 -9.03 31.83
N ASP A 122 34.01 -10.17 31.19
CA ASP A 122 33.39 -11.34 31.84
C ASP A 122 34.38 -12.38 32.41
N GLN A 123 35.70 -12.15 32.31
CA GLN A 123 36.73 -12.95 33.00
C GLN A 123 38.14 -12.32 32.90
N LEU A 124 38.85 -12.30 34.03
CA LEU A 124 40.28 -11.97 34.12
C LEU A 124 41.09 -13.23 34.53
N PRO A 125 42.33 -13.42 34.05
CA PRO A 125 43.16 -14.57 34.41
C PRO A 125 43.51 -14.63 35.92
N GLY A 126 43.46 -13.50 36.61
CA GLY A 126 43.70 -13.36 38.05
C GLY A 126 42.42 -13.12 38.85
N GLY A 127 41.75 -14.19 39.27
CA GLY A 127 41.25 -14.30 40.65
C GLY A 127 40.12 -13.42 41.21
N TYR A 128 39.45 -12.53 40.47
CA TYR A 128 38.19 -11.93 40.95
C TYR A 128 36.98 -12.62 40.33
N THR A 129 36.54 -13.70 40.99
CA THR A 129 35.23 -14.30 40.71
C THR A 129 34.15 -13.49 41.43
N SER A 130 33.32 -12.78 40.67
CA SER A 130 32.05 -12.28 41.22
C SER A 130 31.26 -13.49 41.73
N PRO A 131 30.78 -13.51 42.98
CA PRO A 131 30.08 -14.67 43.53
C PRO A 131 28.75 -14.83 42.78
N LYS A 132 28.73 -15.74 41.79
CA LYS A 132 27.49 -16.20 41.16
C LYS A 132 26.63 -16.86 42.23
N LYS A 133 25.65 -16.11 42.74
CA LYS A 133 24.51 -16.67 43.45
C LYS A 133 23.71 -17.48 42.43
N SER A 134 23.95 -18.79 42.40
CA SER A 134 23.21 -19.73 41.56
C SER A 134 21.79 -19.90 42.11
N THR A 135 20.88 -19.01 41.72
CA THR A 135 19.46 -19.27 41.91
C THR A 135 19.05 -20.31 40.86
N ARG A 136 19.03 -21.58 41.27
CA ARG A 136 18.43 -22.68 40.50
C ARG A 136 16.95 -22.35 40.28
N GLY A 137 16.55 -22.19 39.01
CA GLY A 137 15.15 -22.13 38.61
C GLY A 137 14.71 -20.81 37.97
N ALA A 138 15.14 -20.56 36.73
CA ALA A 138 14.41 -19.73 35.78
C ALA A 138 14.94 -20.01 34.36
N THR A 139 14.23 -20.85 33.62
CA THR A 139 14.37 -21.02 32.17
C THR A 139 13.91 -19.73 31.48
N SER A 140 14.85 -18.83 31.21
CA SER A 140 14.65 -17.69 30.32
C SER A 140 15.71 -17.72 29.24
N SER A 141 15.30 -18.20 28.06
CA SER A 141 16.02 -18.10 26.79
C SER A 141 16.18 -16.65 26.38
N TYR A 142 17.18 -15.97 26.93
CA TYR A 142 17.83 -14.81 26.31
C TYR A 142 19.31 -15.01 26.54
N SER A 143 20.08 -15.18 25.46
CA SER A 143 21.52 -15.35 25.58
C SER A 143 22.11 -14.12 26.25
N SER A 144 22.53 -14.24 27.50
CA SER A 144 23.56 -13.41 28.11
C SER A 144 24.87 -13.73 27.41
N SER A 145 24.96 -13.34 26.13
CA SER A 145 26.13 -13.55 25.31
C SER A 145 27.21 -12.60 25.81
N SER A 146 28.13 -13.12 26.63
CA SER A 146 29.42 -12.51 26.92
C SER A 146 30.01 -11.98 25.60
N SER A 147 30.16 -10.66 25.47
CA SER A 147 30.59 -10.03 24.20
C SER A 147 32.09 -10.18 23.91
N VAL A 148 32.84 -10.80 24.84
CA VAL A 148 34.30 -10.84 24.86
C VAL A 148 34.73 -12.23 25.33
N LYS A 149 35.32 -13.04 24.44
CA LYS A 149 36.01 -14.30 24.77
C LYS A 149 37.52 -14.02 24.80
N PHE A 150 38.23 -14.58 25.79
CA PHE A 150 39.68 -14.46 26.09
C PHE A 150 40.65 -14.31 24.91
N SER A 151 40.65 -13.15 24.28
CA SER A 151 41.66 -12.72 23.33
C SER A 151 42.18 -11.38 23.79
N GLU A 152 43.48 -11.15 23.73
CA GLU A 152 44.10 -9.86 24.03
C GLU A 152 43.46 -8.71 23.22
N SER A 153 43.02 -9.02 21.99
CA SER A 153 42.27 -8.07 21.16
C SER A 153 40.91 -7.66 21.75
N SER A 154 40.31 -8.53 22.55
CA SER A 154 38.98 -8.35 23.13
C SER A 154 39.02 -7.54 24.42
N THR A 155 40.04 -7.72 25.28
CA THR A 155 40.29 -6.87 26.45
C THR A 155 40.68 -5.46 26.03
N GLN A 156 41.51 -5.34 24.99
CA GLN A 156 41.88 -4.04 24.44
C GLN A 156 40.68 -3.27 23.84
N ALA A 157 39.69 -3.98 23.28
CA ALA A 157 38.45 -3.37 22.85
C ALA A 157 37.64 -2.80 24.01
N VAL A 158 37.61 -3.47 25.17
CA VAL A 158 36.97 -2.98 26.40
C VAL A 158 37.72 -1.78 26.97
N ILE A 159 39.06 -1.82 27.01
CA ILE A 159 39.90 -0.69 27.41
C ILE A 159 39.60 0.53 26.54
N ARG A 160 39.57 0.35 25.22
CA ARG A 160 39.21 1.42 24.28
C ARG A 160 37.81 1.96 24.53
N ALA A 161 36.83 1.09 24.76
CA ALA A 161 35.47 1.50 25.09
C ALA A 161 35.41 2.31 26.39
N ALA A 162 36.19 1.96 27.41
CA ALA A 162 36.28 2.72 28.65
C ALA A 162 36.89 4.11 28.45
N TYR A 163 37.94 4.24 27.61
CA TYR A 163 38.47 5.55 27.23
C TYR A 163 37.44 6.40 26.47
N LEU A 164 36.74 5.80 25.49
CA LEU A 164 35.68 6.47 24.75
C LEU A 164 34.53 6.92 25.67
N GLN A 165 34.18 6.12 26.68
CA GLN A 165 33.14 6.50 27.62
C GLN A 165 33.57 7.67 28.51
N VAL A 166 34.74 7.56 29.16
CA VAL A 166 35.20 8.53 30.17
C VAL A 166 35.64 9.84 29.51
N PHE A 167 36.43 9.77 28.44
CA PHE A 167 36.97 10.95 27.77
C PHE A 167 36.13 11.41 26.57
N GLY A 168 35.23 10.58 26.04
CA GLY A 168 34.43 10.87 24.84
C GLY A 168 35.16 10.60 23.52
N ARG A 169 36.48 10.43 23.56
CA ARG A 169 37.37 10.24 22.41
C ARG A 169 38.56 9.37 22.80
N ASP A 170 39.26 8.86 21.80
CA ASP A 170 40.58 8.28 22.01
C ASP A 170 41.55 9.38 22.49
N VAL A 171 42.32 9.05 23.53
CA VAL A 171 43.27 9.96 24.17
C VAL A 171 44.61 9.90 23.42
N PHE A 172 45.38 10.99 23.43
CA PHE A 172 46.71 11.00 22.81
C PHE A 172 47.66 10.02 23.51
N ASP A 173 48.68 9.51 22.82
CA ASP A 173 49.57 8.46 23.33
C ASP A 173 50.24 8.81 24.67
N GLY A 174 50.65 10.07 24.86
CA GLY A 174 51.26 10.55 26.11
C GLY A 174 50.26 10.78 27.26
N GLN A 175 48.96 10.71 26.99
CA GLN A 175 47.89 10.92 27.97
C GLN A 175 47.23 9.60 28.41
N ARG A 176 47.58 8.46 27.77
CA ARG A 176 47.08 7.13 28.15
C ARG A 176 47.68 6.69 29.49
N GLN A 177 46.85 6.11 30.34
CA GLN A 177 47.23 5.61 31.67
C GLN A 177 47.70 4.15 31.58
N LYS A 178 48.90 3.94 31.03
CA LYS A 178 49.46 2.59 30.79
C LYS A 178 49.50 1.71 32.04
N VAL A 179 49.82 2.28 33.20
CA VAL A 179 49.85 1.54 34.47
C VAL A 179 48.46 1.01 34.85
N ALA A 180 47.40 1.77 34.58
CA ALA A 180 46.04 1.34 34.84
C ALA A 180 45.60 0.25 33.84
N GLU A 181 46.02 0.35 32.58
CA GLU A 181 45.76 -0.66 31.54
C GLU A 181 46.38 -2.00 31.92
N ILE A 182 47.67 -2.02 32.28
CA ILE A 182 48.39 -3.25 32.68
C ILE A 182 47.72 -3.89 33.90
N LYS A 183 47.32 -3.10 34.90
CA LYS A 183 46.62 -3.63 36.09
C LYS A 183 45.28 -4.26 35.73
N LEU A 184 44.53 -3.66 34.80
CA LEU A 184 43.28 -4.23 34.33
C LEU A 184 43.52 -5.51 33.53
N GLU A 185 44.53 -5.53 32.65
CA GLU A 185 44.88 -6.71 31.83
C GLU A 185 45.32 -7.90 32.69
N ASN A 186 46.12 -7.64 33.73
CA ASN A 186 46.54 -8.64 34.71
C ASN A 186 45.39 -9.12 35.61
N GLY A 187 44.34 -8.30 35.73
CA GLY A 187 43.20 -8.56 36.61
C GLY A 187 43.39 -8.13 38.06
N ASP A 188 44.37 -7.28 38.34
CA ASP A 188 44.61 -6.72 39.67
C ASP A 188 43.48 -5.78 40.11
N ILE A 189 42.78 -5.18 39.15
CA ILE A 189 41.69 -4.21 39.36
C ILE A 189 40.43 -4.59 38.56
N THR A 190 39.27 -4.19 39.07
CA THR A 190 37.98 -4.35 38.37
C THR A 190 37.73 -3.24 37.34
N MET A 191 36.73 -3.40 36.46
CA MET A 191 36.35 -2.32 35.53
C MET A 191 35.93 -1.05 36.26
N ARG A 192 35.26 -1.19 37.41
CA ARG A 192 34.88 -0.06 38.28
C ARG A 192 36.10 0.72 38.76
N GLU A 193 37.14 0.02 39.21
CA GLU A 193 38.38 0.63 39.68
C GLU A 193 39.19 1.24 38.55
N PHE A 194 39.20 0.61 37.38
CA PHE A 194 39.80 1.18 36.19
C PHE A 194 39.13 2.50 35.79
N ILE A 195 37.79 2.54 35.75
CA ILE A 195 37.03 3.79 35.50
C ILE A 195 37.32 4.85 36.58
N ARG A 196 37.46 4.45 37.84
CA ARG A 196 37.86 5.34 38.94
C ARG A 196 39.24 5.94 38.71
N MET A 197 40.23 5.14 38.33
CA MET A 197 41.58 5.62 38.02
C MET A 197 41.59 6.57 36.83
N LEU A 198 40.84 6.27 35.76
CA LEU A 198 40.71 7.16 34.61
C LEU A 198 40.06 8.50 34.99
N ALA A 199 38.98 8.48 35.76
CA ALA A 199 38.27 9.68 36.20
C ALA A 199 39.09 10.52 37.19
N LYS A 200 39.94 9.90 38.03
CA LYS A 200 40.85 10.62 38.94
C LYS A 200 42.13 11.11 38.28
N SER A 201 42.39 10.76 37.01
CA SER A 201 43.60 11.18 36.32
C SER A 201 43.68 12.71 36.15
N ASP A 202 44.91 13.23 36.12
CA ASP A 202 45.15 14.66 35.88
C ASP A 202 44.67 15.09 34.50
N VAL A 203 44.72 14.19 33.52
CA VAL A 203 44.18 14.42 32.16
C VAL A 203 42.68 14.71 32.23
N PHE A 204 41.91 13.89 32.95
CA PHE A 204 40.47 14.07 33.10
C PHE A 204 40.15 15.36 33.88
N ARG A 205 40.85 15.61 34.99
CA ARG A 205 40.70 16.81 35.81
C ARG A 205 40.97 18.09 34.99
N ASN A 206 42.01 18.10 34.17
CA ASN A 206 42.37 19.25 33.34
C ASN A 206 41.40 19.51 32.18
N MET A 207 40.70 18.47 31.71
CA MET A 207 39.68 18.62 30.66
C MET A 207 38.34 19.08 31.23
N TYR A 208 37.87 18.47 32.32
CA TYR A 208 36.47 18.57 32.74
C TYR A 208 36.25 19.22 34.10
N TRP A 209 37.29 19.46 34.89
CA TRP A 209 37.15 20.13 36.19
C TRP A 209 37.71 21.54 36.19
N SER A 210 38.99 21.72 35.82
CA SER A 210 39.67 23.01 35.98
C SER A 210 39.16 24.13 35.07
N LYS A 211 38.60 23.78 33.89
CA LYS A 211 38.16 24.74 32.87
C LYS A 211 36.66 25.06 32.92
N LEU A 212 35.88 24.32 33.68
CA LEU A 212 34.43 24.43 33.69
C LEU A 212 33.96 25.08 34.99
N TYR A 213 32.81 25.75 34.92
CA TYR A 213 32.08 26.15 36.11
C TYR A 213 31.72 24.92 36.95
N VAL A 214 31.80 25.01 38.28
CA VAL A 214 31.68 23.86 39.19
C VAL A 214 30.42 23.03 38.93
N CYS A 215 29.25 23.65 38.81
CA CYS A 215 28.01 22.91 38.54
C CYS A 215 27.99 22.30 37.12
N LYS A 216 28.59 22.96 36.13
CA LYS A 216 28.74 22.42 34.76
C LYS A 216 29.69 21.21 34.75
N ALA A 217 30.76 21.27 35.54
CA ALA A 217 31.69 20.16 35.73
C ALA A 217 30.97 18.96 36.39
N ILE A 218 30.27 19.20 37.49
CA ILE A 218 29.50 18.16 38.20
C ILE A 218 28.49 17.49 37.25
N GLU A 219 27.69 18.28 36.53
CA GLU A 219 26.70 17.77 35.58
C GLU A 219 27.35 16.91 34.49
N TYR A 220 28.45 17.37 33.90
CA TYR A 220 29.15 16.62 32.86
C TYR A 220 29.78 15.32 33.37
N ILE A 221 30.43 15.36 34.54
CA ILE A 221 31.05 14.19 35.17
C ILE A 221 29.98 13.15 35.52
N HIS A 222 28.87 13.61 36.11
CA HIS A 222 27.72 12.78 36.44
C HIS A 222 27.19 12.04 35.22
N ARG A 223 27.03 12.74 34.08
CA ARG A 223 26.61 12.14 32.81
C ARG A 223 27.58 11.08 32.30
N ARG A 224 28.89 11.29 32.41
CA ARG A 224 29.90 10.34 31.92
C ARG A 224 30.00 9.08 32.77
N LEU A 225 29.89 9.20 34.09
CA LEU A 225 30.04 8.08 35.01
C LEU A 225 28.74 7.31 35.24
N LEU A 226 27.59 7.98 35.34
CA LEU A 226 26.29 7.34 35.58
C LEU A 226 25.44 7.15 34.32
N GLY A 227 25.85 7.73 33.19
CA GLY A 227 25.10 7.63 31.94
C GLY A 227 23.80 8.42 31.91
N ARG A 228 23.58 9.35 32.85
CA ARG A 228 22.38 10.19 32.90
C ARG A 228 22.69 11.60 33.43
N PRO A 229 21.90 12.62 33.05
CA PRO A 229 21.94 13.93 33.72
C PRO A 229 21.41 13.84 35.16
N THR A 230 21.65 14.89 35.95
CA THR A 230 21.08 14.97 37.29
C THR A 230 19.56 15.10 37.24
N TYR A 231 18.90 14.54 38.25
CA TYR A 231 17.45 14.56 38.33
C TYR A 231 16.89 15.92 38.70
N GLY A 232 17.59 16.69 39.53
CA GLY A 232 17.04 17.93 40.04
C GLY A 232 17.96 18.61 41.04
N ARG A 233 17.39 19.55 41.80
CA ARG A 233 18.17 20.44 42.66
C ARG A 233 18.86 19.71 43.82
N GLN A 234 18.16 18.76 44.44
CA GLN A 234 18.67 18.05 45.62
C GLN A 234 19.98 17.30 45.33
N GLU A 235 20.02 16.56 44.22
CA GLU A 235 21.18 15.79 43.79
C GLU A 235 22.36 16.70 43.46
N MET A 236 22.12 17.76 42.68
CA MET A 236 23.15 18.74 42.34
C MET A 236 23.71 19.45 43.58
N ASN A 237 22.86 19.83 44.54
CA ASN A 237 23.30 20.47 45.78
C ASN A 237 24.14 19.55 46.65
N ALA A 238 23.75 18.28 46.78
CA ALA A 238 24.53 17.31 47.54
C ALA A 238 25.95 17.15 46.96
N PHE A 239 26.06 17.12 45.63
CA PHE A 239 27.37 17.06 44.97
C PHE A 239 28.15 18.38 45.07
N PHE A 240 27.48 19.52 45.00
CA PHE A 240 28.11 20.83 45.18
C PHE A 240 28.68 20.99 46.61
N ASP A 241 27.91 20.63 47.63
CA ASP A 241 28.33 20.67 49.04
C ASP A 241 29.47 19.68 49.33
N LEU A 242 29.47 18.53 48.65
CA LEU A 242 30.57 17.58 48.74
C LEU A 242 31.85 18.16 48.11
N CYS A 243 31.73 18.73 46.91
CA CYS A 243 32.84 19.36 46.20
C CYS A 243 33.42 20.53 46.97
N SER A 244 32.59 21.36 47.61
CA SER A 244 33.05 22.51 48.39
C SER A 244 33.85 22.10 49.64
N LYS A 245 33.51 20.95 50.26
CA LYS A 245 34.18 20.44 51.46
C LYS A 245 35.39 19.56 51.18
N LYS A 246 35.30 18.65 50.20
CA LYS A 246 36.28 17.57 49.96
C LYS A 246 36.93 17.61 48.58
N GLY A 247 36.47 18.48 47.68
CA GLY A 247 37.03 18.65 46.35
C GLY A 247 36.62 17.56 45.34
N PHE A 248 37.32 17.58 44.20
CA PHE A 248 37.02 16.77 43.00
C PHE A 248 37.10 15.25 43.22
N TYR A 249 38.13 14.76 43.91
CA TYR A 249 38.34 13.32 44.07
C TYR A 249 37.19 12.65 44.85
N ALA A 250 36.67 13.34 45.85
CA ALA A 250 35.54 12.86 46.64
C ALA A 250 34.23 12.78 45.82
N LEU A 251 34.04 13.66 44.84
CA LEU A 251 32.90 13.59 43.92
C LEU A 251 32.94 12.30 43.11
N VAL A 252 34.10 11.98 42.52
CA VAL A 252 34.30 10.76 41.72
C VAL A 252 34.04 9.52 42.56
N ASP A 253 34.60 9.48 43.79
CA ASP A 253 34.36 8.37 44.71
C ASP A 253 32.88 8.24 45.06
N LYS A 254 32.21 9.34 45.40
CA LYS A 254 30.78 9.31 45.76
C LYS A 254 29.89 8.81 44.62
N ILE A 255 30.21 9.14 43.37
CA ILE A 255 29.46 8.68 42.20
C ILE A 255 29.68 7.19 41.96
N ILE A 256 30.94 6.73 42.01
CA ILE A 256 31.29 5.33 41.71
C ILE A 256 30.87 4.39 42.85
N ASP A 257 30.93 4.84 44.10
CA ASP A 257 30.47 4.09 45.28
C ASP A 257 28.94 4.15 45.47
N SER A 258 28.22 4.80 44.55
CA SER A 258 26.76 4.89 44.65
C SER A 258 26.08 3.55 44.40
N VAL A 259 24.96 3.31 45.08
CA VAL A 259 24.13 2.12 44.87
C VAL A 259 23.65 2.03 43.42
N GLU A 260 23.33 3.17 42.81
CA GLU A 260 22.90 3.22 41.41
C GLU A 260 24.00 2.76 40.44
N TYR A 261 25.26 3.15 40.67
CA TYR A 261 26.37 2.71 39.84
C TYR A 261 26.55 1.19 39.94
N ASN A 262 26.54 0.65 41.16
CA ASN A 262 26.69 -0.79 41.41
C ASN A 262 25.54 -1.61 40.80
N GLU A 263 24.29 -1.15 40.90
CA GLU A 263 23.13 -1.85 40.30
C GLU A 263 23.11 -1.78 38.77
N ALA A 264 23.60 -0.68 38.18
CA ALA A 264 23.55 -0.47 36.73
C ALA A 264 24.72 -1.10 35.97
N PHE A 265 25.93 -1.01 36.53
CA PHE A 265 27.17 -1.42 35.85
C PHE A 265 27.94 -2.50 36.61
N GLY A 266 27.72 -2.64 37.92
CA GLY A 266 28.48 -3.58 38.73
C GLY A 266 29.99 -3.31 38.70
N GLU A 267 30.78 -4.37 38.61
CA GLU A 267 32.25 -4.32 38.60
C GLU A 267 32.87 -4.70 37.25
N ASP A 268 32.03 -5.15 36.30
CA ASP A 268 32.41 -5.77 35.03
C ASP A 268 32.01 -4.95 33.80
N THR A 269 31.03 -4.04 33.93
CA THR A 269 30.44 -3.35 32.79
C THR A 269 31.00 -1.94 32.63
N VAL A 270 31.39 -1.57 31.41
CA VAL A 270 31.76 -0.19 31.08
C VAL A 270 30.50 0.69 31.16
N PRO A 271 30.54 1.85 31.83
CA PRO A 271 29.40 2.76 31.82
C PRO A 271 28.97 3.12 30.41
N TYR A 272 27.67 3.32 30.20
CA TYR A 272 27.11 3.69 28.91
C TYR A 272 26.00 4.73 29.11
N GLU A 273 25.62 5.40 28.03
CA GLU A 273 24.54 6.41 28.06
C GLU A 273 23.18 5.72 28.30
N ARG A 274 22.60 5.93 29.48
CA ARG A 274 21.33 5.31 29.92
C ARG A 274 20.13 6.22 29.71
N TYR A 275 20.31 7.53 29.83
CA TYR A 275 19.23 8.51 29.72
C TYR A 275 19.65 9.74 28.92
N LEU A 276 18.68 10.25 28.15
CA LEU A 276 18.75 11.46 27.35
C LEU A 276 17.77 12.50 27.89
N THR A 277 18.03 13.76 27.58
CA THR A 277 17.04 14.83 27.72
C THR A 277 16.13 14.88 26.48
N PRO A 278 14.89 15.37 26.59
CA PRO A 278 14.03 15.64 25.43
C PRO A 278 14.72 16.44 24.32
N ALA A 279 15.50 17.47 24.70
CA ALA A 279 16.30 18.24 23.75
C ALA A 279 17.36 17.39 23.03
N GLY A 280 18.05 16.51 23.77
CA GLY A 280 19.02 15.59 23.21
C GLY A 280 18.45 14.55 22.26
N LEU A 281 17.29 13.98 22.61
CA LEU A 281 16.59 13.04 21.74
C LEU A 281 16.12 13.70 20.44
N SER A 282 15.53 14.90 20.53
CA SER A 282 15.08 15.66 19.35
C SER A 282 16.23 15.94 18.37
N MET A 283 17.44 16.28 18.86
CA MET A 283 18.62 16.47 18.01
C MET A 283 19.07 15.21 17.25
N ARG A 284 18.70 14.02 17.74
CA ARG A 284 19.04 12.72 17.15
C ARG A 284 17.94 12.21 16.20
N THR A 285 16.67 12.34 16.58
CA THR A 285 15.53 11.67 15.90
C THR A 285 14.74 12.55 14.95
N MET A 286 14.74 13.88 15.14
CA MET A 286 13.92 14.80 14.32
C MET A 286 14.67 15.32 13.09
N ARG A 287 15.61 14.52 12.55
CA ARG A 287 16.27 14.83 11.28
C ARG A 287 15.37 14.38 10.14
N SER A 288 15.37 15.12 9.03
CA SER A 288 14.53 14.80 7.86
C SER A 288 14.69 13.34 7.39
N SER A 289 15.90 12.79 7.47
CA SER A 289 16.18 11.40 7.09
C SER A 289 15.68 10.34 8.08
N SER A 290 15.42 10.69 9.34
CA SER A 290 15.01 9.75 10.40
C SER A 290 13.52 9.83 10.73
N VAL A 291 12.84 10.87 10.26
CA VAL A 291 11.39 10.96 10.32
C VAL A 291 10.84 10.08 9.21
N ALA A 292 10.12 9.02 9.56
CA ALA A 292 9.35 8.26 8.59
C ALA A 292 8.45 9.24 7.85
N GLU A 293 8.45 9.21 6.51
CA GLU A 293 7.46 9.96 5.77
C GLU A 293 6.09 9.54 6.31
N PRO A 294 5.25 10.49 6.76
CA PRO A 294 3.91 10.12 7.14
C PRO A 294 3.33 9.42 5.93
N SER A 295 2.90 8.17 6.10
CA SER A 295 2.06 7.52 5.10
C SER A 295 0.86 8.44 4.96
N VAL A 296 0.91 9.31 3.95
CA VAL A 296 -0.25 10.06 3.48
C VAL A 296 -1.32 8.99 3.32
N ALA A 297 -2.48 9.23 3.94
CA ALA A 297 -3.59 8.30 4.12
C ALA A 297 -3.52 7.16 3.10
N ALA A 298 -3.32 5.93 3.60
CA ALA A 298 -3.09 4.73 2.78
C ALA A 298 -3.86 4.85 1.47
N ASP A 299 -3.18 4.82 0.32
CA ASP A 299 -3.76 5.14 -0.99
C ASP A 299 -5.10 4.42 -1.18
N GLU A 300 -6.19 5.09 -0.83
CA GLU A 300 -7.53 4.52 -0.95
C GLU A 300 -7.85 4.54 -2.44
N THR A 301 -8.24 3.39 -2.97
CA THR A 301 -8.67 3.31 -4.35
C THR A 301 -9.84 4.27 -4.54
N PRO A 302 -9.77 5.22 -5.49
CA PRO A 302 -10.83 6.19 -5.63
C PRO A 302 -12.13 5.49 -6.03
N ARG A 303 -13.25 5.94 -5.45
CA ARG A 303 -14.57 5.29 -5.58
C ARG A 303 -15.03 5.02 -7.02
N PHE A 304 -14.62 5.85 -7.98
CA PHE A 304 -14.96 5.61 -9.39
C PHE A 304 -14.28 4.37 -9.95
N ILE A 305 -13.08 4.03 -9.45
CA ILE A 305 -12.39 2.78 -9.79
C ILE A 305 -13.17 1.61 -9.19
N GLU A 306 -13.56 1.68 -7.91
CA GLU A 306 -14.33 0.62 -7.26
C GLU A 306 -15.65 0.31 -7.98
N LEU A 307 -16.37 1.34 -8.44
CA LEU A 307 -17.61 1.19 -9.18
C LEU A 307 -17.41 0.67 -10.62
N GLY A 308 -16.22 0.89 -11.20
CA GLY A 308 -15.87 0.49 -12.57
C GLY A 308 -15.14 -0.85 -12.66
N THR A 309 -14.48 -1.29 -11.58
CA THR A 309 -13.76 -2.56 -11.54
C THR A 309 -14.73 -3.72 -11.45
N ALA A 310 -14.76 -4.54 -12.49
CA ALA A 310 -15.40 -5.84 -12.41
C ALA A 310 -14.63 -6.72 -11.41
N GLY A 311 -15.35 -7.45 -10.56
CA GLY A 311 -14.74 -8.44 -9.69
C GLY A 311 -14.01 -9.54 -10.47
N ASP A 312 -13.09 -10.22 -9.81
CA ASP A 312 -12.37 -11.36 -10.38
C ASP A 312 -13.33 -12.54 -10.60
N ARG A 313 -13.27 -13.17 -11.77
CA ARG A 313 -14.29 -14.13 -12.23
C ARG A 313 -13.65 -15.35 -12.87
N GLY A 314 -14.25 -16.50 -12.63
CA GLY A 314 -13.84 -17.75 -13.26
C GLY A 314 -14.26 -17.87 -14.74
N ASP A 315 -13.59 -18.76 -15.46
CA ASP A 315 -13.74 -18.93 -16.91
C ASP A 315 -15.18 -19.28 -17.35
N ILE A 316 -15.93 -20.06 -16.56
CA ILE A 316 -17.31 -20.45 -16.88
C ILE A 316 -18.24 -19.22 -16.88
N GLU A 317 -18.07 -18.31 -15.91
CA GLU A 317 -18.86 -17.09 -15.85
C GLU A 317 -18.54 -16.18 -17.04
N LEU A 318 -17.26 -16.11 -17.43
CA LEU A 318 -16.81 -15.38 -18.59
C LEU A 318 -17.41 -15.94 -19.89
N GLN A 319 -17.42 -17.27 -20.05
CA GLN A 319 -18.04 -17.93 -21.20
C GLN A 319 -19.54 -17.65 -21.29
N ASN A 320 -20.27 -17.73 -20.17
CA ASN A 320 -21.71 -17.45 -20.13
C ASN A 320 -22.04 -15.99 -20.52
N ARG A 321 -21.23 -15.03 -20.06
CA ARG A 321 -21.40 -13.60 -20.42
C ARG A 321 -21.02 -13.33 -21.88
N ILE A 322 -20.02 -14.02 -22.43
CA ILE A 322 -19.69 -13.91 -23.86
C ILE A 322 -20.84 -14.47 -24.72
N ALA A 323 -21.50 -15.53 -24.27
CA ALA A 323 -22.62 -16.17 -24.96
C ALA A 323 -23.96 -15.42 -24.81
N GLN A 324 -24.03 -14.36 -24.00
CA GLN A 324 -25.28 -13.64 -23.75
C GLN A 324 -25.79 -12.90 -24.99
N GLY A 325 -27.11 -12.83 -25.14
CA GLY A 325 -27.77 -12.12 -26.23
C GLY A 325 -28.11 -12.99 -27.44
N VAL A 326 -28.54 -12.35 -28.53
CA VAL A 326 -28.81 -13.03 -29.80
C VAL A 326 -27.49 -13.43 -30.46
N SER A 327 -27.46 -14.58 -31.14
CA SER A 327 -26.23 -15.07 -31.77
C SER A 327 -25.59 -14.04 -32.72
N LYS A 328 -24.25 -13.96 -32.69
CA LYS A 328 -23.44 -13.13 -33.61
C LYS A 328 -23.67 -13.44 -35.09
N ARG A 329 -24.32 -14.57 -35.40
CA ARG A 329 -24.73 -14.93 -36.76
C ARG A 329 -25.57 -13.82 -37.42
N ARG A 330 -26.36 -13.07 -36.64
CA ARG A 330 -27.13 -11.92 -37.14
C ARG A 330 -26.27 -10.82 -37.77
N GLU A 331 -25.09 -10.57 -37.21
CA GLU A 331 -24.14 -9.57 -37.73
C GLU A 331 -23.29 -10.14 -38.87
N GLN A 332 -23.07 -11.46 -38.85
CA GLN A 332 -22.19 -12.16 -39.80
C GLN A 332 -22.91 -12.67 -41.06
N THR A 333 -24.24 -12.48 -41.19
CA THR A 333 -24.97 -12.91 -42.39
C THR A 333 -24.66 -12.04 -43.59
N LYS A 334 -24.14 -12.64 -44.67
CA LYS A 334 -23.93 -11.97 -45.95
C LYS A 334 -25.21 -12.02 -46.80
N VAL A 335 -25.65 -10.85 -47.26
CA VAL A 335 -26.80 -10.72 -48.16
C VAL A 335 -26.30 -10.68 -49.61
N PHE A 336 -26.90 -11.50 -50.48
CA PHE A 336 -26.59 -11.53 -51.90
C PHE A 336 -27.67 -10.80 -52.69
N LYS A 337 -27.29 -9.73 -53.39
CA LYS A 337 -28.17 -8.93 -54.23
C LYS A 337 -27.67 -8.91 -55.67
N LEU A 338 -28.58 -9.07 -56.62
CA LEU A 338 -28.34 -8.95 -58.05
C LEU A 338 -28.29 -7.46 -58.41
N THR A 339 -27.09 -6.91 -58.53
CA THR A 339 -26.91 -5.49 -58.91
C THR A 339 -26.59 -5.34 -60.38
N ASN A 340 -25.73 -6.20 -60.93
CA ASN A 340 -25.30 -6.20 -62.33
C ASN A 340 -25.11 -7.64 -62.83
N THR A 341 -25.40 -7.88 -64.11
CA THR A 341 -25.18 -9.17 -64.79
C THR A 341 -23.91 -9.22 -65.66
N SER A 342 -23.16 -8.12 -65.72
CA SER A 342 -21.88 -8.02 -66.44
C SER A 342 -20.76 -8.85 -65.79
N ASP A 343 -20.73 -8.91 -64.45
CA ASP A 343 -19.77 -9.72 -63.72
C ASP A 343 -20.25 -11.17 -63.59
N LYS A 344 -19.76 -12.01 -64.51
CA LYS A 344 -20.09 -13.45 -64.56
C LYS A 344 -19.63 -14.20 -63.30
N VAL A 345 -18.60 -13.74 -62.60
CA VAL A 345 -18.11 -14.39 -61.39
C VAL A 345 -19.06 -14.10 -60.23
N ALA A 346 -19.42 -12.84 -60.01
CA ALA A 346 -20.41 -12.45 -59.02
C ALA A 346 -21.77 -13.14 -59.28
N LEU A 347 -22.23 -13.15 -60.52
CA LEU A 347 -23.47 -13.81 -60.93
C LEU A 347 -23.44 -15.32 -60.60
N LYS A 348 -22.34 -16.01 -60.90
CA LYS A 348 -22.17 -17.42 -60.54
C LYS A 348 -22.21 -17.64 -59.03
N THR A 349 -21.58 -16.76 -58.24
CA THR A 349 -21.63 -16.86 -56.77
C THR A 349 -23.03 -16.60 -56.20
N LEU A 350 -23.80 -15.71 -56.84
CA LEU A 350 -25.18 -15.42 -56.47
C LEU A 350 -26.10 -16.60 -56.79
N ILE A 351 -25.95 -17.21 -57.97
CA ILE A 351 -26.67 -18.43 -58.35
C ILE A 351 -26.37 -19.56 -57.36
N GLN A 352 -25.10 -19.75 -57.01
CA GLN A 352 -24.71 -20.73 -55.98
C GLN A 352 -25.33 -20.42 -54.61
N ALA A 353 -25.38 -19.16 -54.20
CA ALA A 353 -26.04 -18.74 -52.97
C ALA A 353 -27.55 -19.05 -53.00
N ALA A 354 -28.22 -18.82 -54.14
CA ALA A 354 -29.63 -19.18 -54.31
C ALA A 354 -29.86 -20.70 -54.21
N TYR A 355 -28.98 -21.52 -54.80
CA TYR A 355 -29.04 -22.97 -54.63
C TYR A 355 -28.87 -23.39 -53.17
N ARG A 356 -27.89 -22.83 -52.46
CA ARG A 356 -27.66 -23.11 -51.03
C ARG A 356 -28.85 -22.71 -50.17
N GLN A 357 -29.52 -21.61 -50.49
CA GLN A 357 -30.69 -21.15 -49.74
C GLN A 357 -31.90 -22.07 -49.94
N ILE A 358 -32.21 -22.43 -51.20
CA ILE A 358 -33.43 -23.19 -51.54
C ILE A 358 -33.26 -24.68 -51.24
N PHE A 359 -32.08 -25.25 -51.50
CA PHE A 359 -31.81 -26.68 -51.34
C PHE A 359 -31.00 -27.02 -50.06
N GLU A 360 -30.67 -26.03 -49.24
CA GLU A 360 -29.84 -26.13 -48.02
C GLU A 360 -28.40 -26.63 -48.24
N ARG A 361 -28.00 -26.88 -49.50
CA ARG A 361 -26.68 -27.41 -49.88
C ARG A 361 -26.31 -27.02 -51.31
N ASP A 362 -25.05 -27.21 -51.65
CA ASP A 362 -24.59 -27.10 -53.03
C ASP A 362 -25.12 -28.26 -53.89
N LEU A 363 -25.46 -27.95 -55.14
CA LEU A 363 -25.86 -28.94 -56.13
C LEU A 363 -24.64 -29.42 -56.91
N ASN A 364 -24.55 -30.74 -57.12
CA ASN A 364 -23.46 -31.33 -57.90
C ASN A 364 -23.54 -30.88 -59.37
N PRO A 365 -22.40 -30.66 -60.07
CA PRO A 365 -22.38 -30.15 -61.44
C PRO A 365 -23.21 -30.96 -62.44
N TYR A 366 -23.34 -32.27 -62.25
CA TYR A 366 -24.13 -33.16 -63.12
C TYR A 366 -25.65 -32.96 -63.01
N VAL A 367 -26.13 -32.46 -61.86
CA VAL A 367 -27.54 -32.12 -61.65
C VAL A 367 -27.84 -30.73 -62.22
N VAL A 368 -26.92 -29.78 -62.01
CA VAL A 368 -27.02 -28.39 -62.50
C VAL A 368 -26.99 -28.32 -64.04
N LYS A 369 -26.13 -29.12 -64.68
CA LYS A 369 -25.99 -29.16 -66.16
C LYS A 369 -27.23 -29.66 -66.89
N ASN A 370 -28.05 -30.50 -66.26
CA ASN A 370 -29.19 -31.13 -66.90
C ASN A 370 -30.53 -30.40 -66.63
N GLU A 371 -30.72 -29.85 -65.42
CA GLU A 371 -32.03 -29.30 -65.02
C GLU A 371 -32.07 -27.75 -65.01
N PHE A 372 -30.96 -27.07 -64.66
CA PHE A 372 -30.99 -25.64 -64.32
C PHE A 372 -30.19 -24.73 -65.27
N THR A 373 -29.41 -25.29 -66.21
CA THR A 373 -28.57 -24.50 -67.14
C THR A 373 -29.37 -23.51 -67.99
N ALA A 374 -30.60 -23.86 -68.36
CA ALA A 374 -31.51 -22.95 -69.06
C ALA A 374 -31.90 -21.75 -68.19
N LEU A 375 -32.16 -21.96 -66.89
CA LEU A 375 -32.54 -20.90 -65.96
C LEU A 375 -31.35 -19.99 -65.61
N GLU A 376 -30.15 -20.55 -65.47
CA GLU A 376 -28.93 -19.76 -65.28
C GLU A 376 -28.67 -18.84 -66.47
N SER A 377 -28.89 -19.35 -67.69
CA SER A 377 -28.70 -18.58 -68.93
C SER A 377 -29.74 -17.46 -69.05
N LYS A 378 -31.00 -17.73 -68.71
CA LYS A 378 -32.08 -16.73 -68.67
C LYS A 378 -31.79 -15.61 -67.67
N LEU A 379 -31.30 -15.95 -66.46
CA LEU A 379 -30.92 -14.95 -65.45
C LEU A 379 -29.70 -14.14 -65.92
N GLY A 380 -28.72 -14.77 -66.56
CA GLY A 380 -27.54 -14.10 -67.11
C GLY A 380 -27.86 -13.13 -68.25
N ASN A 381 -28.89 -13.41 -69.04
CA ASN A 381 -29.35 -12.56 -70.15
C ASN A 381 -30.35 -11.47 -69.73
N ASN A 382 -30.68 -11.36 -68.43
CA ASN A 382 -31.77 -10.50 -67.91
C ASN A 382 -33.16 -10.83 -68.49
N GLU A 383 -33.41 -12.08 -68.89
CA GLU A 383 -34.73 -12.52 -69.36
C GLU A 383 -35.70 -12.80 -68.20
N ILE A 384 -35.16 -13.05 -67.00
CA ILE A 384 -35.93 -13.29 -65.77
C ILE A 384 -35.33 -12.52 -64.59
N ASN A 385 -36.17 -12.12 -63.64
CA ASN A 385 -35.71 -11.49 -62.39
C ASN A 385 -35.24 -12.54 -61.38
N LEU A 386 -34.50 -12.15 -60.33
CA LEU A 386 -34.03 -13.10 -59.33
C LEU A 386 -35.19 -13.77 -58.58
N LYS A 387 -36.28 -13.03 -58.35
CA LYS A 387 -37.53 -13.59 -57.81
C LYS A 387 -38.11 -14.70 -58.69
N GLU A 388 -38.18 -14.49 -60.00
CA GLU A 388 -38.69 -15.49 -60.96
C GLU A 388 -37.75 -16.69 -61.08
N PHE A 389 -36.44 -16.45 -60.96
CA PHE A 389 -35.45 -17.51 -60.86
C PHE A 389 -35.68 -18.37 -59.61
N ILE A 390 -35.90 -17.76 -58.44
CA ILE A 390 -36.24 -18.46 -57.19
C ILE A 390 -37.56 -19.23 -57.32
N GLU A 391 -38.56 -18.66 -57.98
CA GLU A 391 -39.84 -19.35 -58.27
C GLU A 391 -39.61 -20.61 -59.11
N ALA A 392 -38.81 -20.49 -60.18
CA ALA A 392 -38.50 -21.61 -61.07
C ALA A 392 -37.71 -22.71 -60.34
N LEU A 393 -36.79 -22.35 -59.44
CA LEU A 393 -36.08 -23.33 -58.60
C LEU A 393 -37.01 -24.06 -57.64
N GLY A 394 -37.93 -23.34 -57.01
CA GLY A 394 -38.92 -23.94 -56.12
C GLY A 394 -39.94 -24.84 -56.83
N CYS A 395 -40.29 -24.53 -58.07
CA CYS A 395 -41.21 -25.35 -58.88
C CYS A 395 -40.53 -26.55 -59.57
N SER A 396 -39.22 -26.72 -59.40
CA SER A 396 -38.47 -27.77 -60.05
C SER A 396 -38.84 -29.17 -59.54
N PRO A 397 -38.76 -30.22 -60.39
CA PRO A 397 -39.00 -31.60 -59.96
C PRO A 397 -38.04 -32.03 -58.85
N LEU A 398 -36.84 -31.44 -58.80
CA LEU A 398 -35.86 -31.69 -57.76
C LEU A 398 -36.29 -31.15 -56.40
N TYR A 399 -36.87 -29.94 -56.34
CA TYR A 399 -37.41 -29.40 -55.10
C TYR A 399 -38.55 -30.29 -54.57
N VAL A 400 -39.44 -30.74 -55.48
CA VAL A 400 -40.53 -31.67 -55.15
C VAL A 400 -39.99 -32.97 -54.56
N LYS A 401 -38.97 -33.57 -55.18
CA LYS A 401 -38.36 -34.81 -54.69
C LYS A 401 -37.70 -34.67 -53.32
N GLN A 402 -37.14 -33.50 -53.00
CA GLN A 402 -36.36 -33.28 -51.79
C GLN A 402 -37.20 -32.80 -50.59
N PHE A 403 -38.11 -31.85 -50.81
CA PHE A 403 -38.80 -31.15 -49.72
C PHE A 403 -40.32 -31.28 -49.75
N TYR A 404 -40.91 -31.88 -50.80
CA TYR A 404 -42.36 -32.11 -50.88
C TYR A 404 -42.73 -33.58 -50.71
N ALA A 405 -42.19 -34.48 -51.54
CA ALA A 405 -42.56 -35.89 -51.55
C ALA A 405 -42.30 -36.66 -50.24
N PRO A 406 -41.20 -36.43 -49.48
CA PRO A 406 -40.93 -37.22 -48.28
C PRO A 406 -41.60 -36.67 -47.01
N TYR A 407 -42.27 -35.52 -47.05
CA TYR A 407 -42.74 -34.83 -45.84
C TYR A 407 -44.24 -34.51 -45.89
N PRO A 408 -44.94 -34.45 -44.74
CA PRO A 408 -46.33 -34.01 -44.68
C PRO A 408 -46.47 -32.51 -44.98
N ASN A 409 -47.66 -32.08 -45.43
CA ASN A 409 -47.92 -30.69 -45.80
C ASN A 409 -47.52 -29.66 -44.71
N THR A 410 -47.69 -29.99 -43.42
CA THR A 410 -47.29 -29.12 -42.32
C THR A 410 -45.78 -28.87 -42.29
N LYS A 411 -44.97 -29.91 -42.51
CA LYS A 411 -43.51 -29.80 -42.62
C LYS A 411 -43.10 -29.06 -43.89
N VAL A 412 -43.82 -29.28 -45.00
CA VAL A 412 -43.62 -28.54 -46.25
C VAL A 412 -43.83 -27.04 -46.03
N ILE A 413 -44.82 -26.64 -45.21
CA ILE A 413 -45.08 -25.23 -44.88
C ILE A 413 -43.93 -24.64 -44.05
N GLU A 414 -43.45 -25.37 -43.03
CA GLU A 414 -42.28 -24.95 -42.24
C GLU A 414 -41.04 -24.76 -43.11
N LEU A 415 -40.74 -25.72 -43.98
CA LEU A 415 -39.60 -25.68 -44.89
C LEU A 415 -39.78 -24.58 -45.94
N GLY A 416 -40.96 -24.44 -46.54
CA GLY A 416 -41.25 -23.38 -47.51
C GLY A 416 -41.03 -21.98 -46.92
N THR A 417 -41.57 -21.72 -45.73
CA THR A 417 -41.36 -20.44 -45.04
C THR A 417 -39.89 -20.22 -44.66
N LYS A 418 -39.15 -21.29 -44.31
CA LYS A 418 -37.70 -21.25 -44.07
C LYS A 418 -36.91 -20.88 -45.33
N HIS A 419 -37.17 -21.53 -46.47
CA HIS A 419 -36.41 -21.30 -47.71
C HIS A 419 -36.73 -19.95 -48.35
N PHE A 420 -38.01 -19.61 -48.46
CA PHE A 420 -38.46 -18.46 -49.25
C PHE A 420 -38.65 -17.18 -48.42
N LEU A 421 -39.06 -17.28 -47.15
CA LEU A 421 -39.30 -16.11 -46.29
C LEU A 421 -38.24 -15.89 -45.20
N GLY A 422 -37.33 -16.84 -45.03
CA GLY A 422 -36.24 -16.74 -44.07
C GLY A 422 -36.67 -16.92 -42.61
N ARG A 423 -37.88 -17.47 -42.36
CA ARG A 423 -38.51 -17.54 -41.03
C ARG A 423 -39.43 -18.75 -40.85
N ALA A 424 -39.96 -18.95 -39.65
CA ALA A 424 -40.98 -19.96 -39.33
C ALA A 424 -42.39 -19.40 -39.62
N PRO A 425 -43.44 -20.24 -39.66
CA PRO A 425 -44.83 -19.79 -39.69
C PRO A 425 -45.16 -18.92 -38.46
N ARG A 426 -45.88 -17.81 -38.69
CA ARG A 426 -46.19 -16.79 -37.67
C ARG A 426 -47.28 -17.24 -36.70
N ASN A 427 -48.36 -17.82 -37.23
CA ASN A 427 -49.56 -18.16 -36.47
C ASN A 427 -50.35 -19.29 -37.14
N GLN A 428 -51.37 -19.81 -36.44
CA GLN A 428 -52.22 -20.88 -36.95
C GLN A 428 -53.01 -20.49 -38.20
N ALA A 429 -53.35 -19.21 -38.35
CA ALA A 429 -54.03 -18.71 -39.54
C ALA A 429 -53.17 -18.90 -40.79
N GLU A 430 -51.88 -18.54 -40.73
CA GLU A 430 -50.92 -18.73 -41.83
C GLU A 430 -50.75 -20.21 -42.19
N ILE A 431 -50.68 -21.10 -41.20
CA ILE A 431 -50.60 -22.54 -41.43
C ILE A 431 -51.87 -23.05 -42.15
N ARG A 432 -53.06 -22.62 -41.71
CA ARG A 432 -54.33 -23.01 -42.34
C ARG A 432 -54.43 -22.51 -43.78
N THR A 433 -54.07 -21.26 -44.04
CA THR A 433 -54.11 -20.68 -45.39
C THR A 433 -53.18 -21.42 -46.34
N TYR A 434 -51.95 -21.72 -45.91
CA TYR A 434 -51.01 -22.44 -46.76
C TYR A 434 -51.37 -23.91 -46.94
N ASN A 435 -51.93 -24.56 -45.92
CA ASN A 435 -52.41 -25.94 -46.05
C ASN A 435 -53.55 -26.02 -47.07
N GLN A 436 -54.46 -25.05 -47.07
CA GLN A 436 -55.52 -24.96 -48.08
C GLN A 436 -54.96 -24.76 -49.49
N ILE A 437 -53.98 -23.87 -49.66
CA ILE A 437 -53.34 -23.62 -50.97
C ILE A 437 -52.61 -24.87 -51.48
N LEU A 438 -51.91 -25.59 -50.60
CA LEU A 438 -51.25 -26.85 -50.94
C LEU A 438 -52.26 -27.92 -51.39
N ALA A 439 -53.41 -28.00 -50.72
CA ALA A 439 -54.46 -28.95 -51.05
C ALA A 439 -55.15 -28.66 -52.40
N THR A 440 -55.36 -27.39 -52.76
CA THR A 440 -56.09 -27.02 -54.00
C THR A 440 -55.18 -26.83 -55.20
N ASN A 441 -54.02 -26.19 -55.03
CA ASN A 441 -53.19 -25.70 -56.13
C ASN A 441 -51.81 -26.39 -56.20
N GLY A 442 -51.53 -27.30 -55.26
CA GLY A 442 -50.26 -27.99 -55.13
C GLY A 442 -49.07 -27.07 -54.81
N ILE A 443 -47.86 -27.60 -54.97
CA ILE A 443 -46.61 -26.92 -54.61
C ILE A 443 -46.35 -25.62 -55.38
N LYS A 444 -46.74 -25.58 -56.67
CA LYS A 444 -46.55 -24.40 -57.53
C LYS A 444 -47.39 -23.21 -57.04
N GLY A 445 -48.65 -23.45 -56.67
CA GLY A 445 -49.51 -22.42 -56.09
C GLY A 445 -49.02 -21.93 -54.73
N PHE A 446 -48.48 -22.83 -53.91
CA PHE A 446 -47.93 -22.48 -52.59
C PHE A 446 -46.70 -21.57 -52.67
N ILE A 447 -45.75 -21.87 -53.56
CA ILE A 447 -44.54 -21.06 -53.73
C ILE A 447 -44.88 -19.68 -54.31
N ASN A 448 -45.75 -19.64 -55.32
CA ASN A 448 -46.21 -18.38 -55.91
C ASN A 448 -46.90 -17.49 -54.87
N ALA A 449 -47.73 -18.06 -53.98
CA ALA A 449 -48.37 -17.32 -52.89
C ALA A 449 -47.35 -16.70 -51.90
N MET A 450 -46.23 -17.37 -51.62
CA MET A 450 -45.18 -16.82 -50.75
C MET A 450 -44.38 -15.71 -51.44
N LEU A 451 -43.98 -15.90 -52.71
CA LEU A 451 -43.17 -14.93 -53.46
C LEU A 451 -43.96 -13.66 -53.84
N ASN A 452 -45.28 -13.77 -54.00
CA ASN A 452 -46.18 -12.64 -54.26
C ASN A 452 -46.73 -12.01 -52.98
N SER A 453 -46.28 -12.43 -51.79
CA SER A 453 -46.65 -11.78 -50.54
C SER A 453 -46.00 -10.41 -50.41
N VAL A 454 -46.70 -9.48 -49.74
CA VAL A 454 -46.17 -8.14 -49.41
C VAL A 454 -44.89 -8.25 -48.58
N GLU A 455 -44.80 -9.26 -47.70
CA GLU A 455 -43.61 -9.51 -46.89
C GLU A 455 -42.38 -9.83 -47.74
N TYR A 456 -42.51 -10.65 -48.78
CA TYR A 456 -41.39 -10.99 -49.64
C TYR A 456 -40.88 -9.75 -50.38
N ALA A 457 -41.80 -8.95 -50.90
CA ALA A 457 -41.48 -7.68 -51.57
C ALA A 457 -40.74 -6.70 -50.64
N GLU A 458 -41.20 -6.56 -49.40
CA GLU A 458 -40.55 -5.67 -48.40
C GLU A 458 -39.18 -6.20 -47.93
N ALA A 459 -39.04 -7.52 -47.75
CA ALA A 459 -37.83 -8.11 -47.16
C ALA A 459 -36.70 -8.35 -48.17
N PHE A 460 -37.05 -8.71 -49.42
CA PHE A 460 -36.09 -9.14 -50.44
C PHE A 460 -36.22 -8.37 -51.76
N GLY A 461 -37.41 -7.86 -52.08
CA GLY A 461 -37.69 -7.25 -53.38
C GLY A 461 -37.54 -8.27 -54.52
N GLU A 462 -37.08 -7.82 -55.68
CA GLU A 462 -36.91 -8.68 -56.86
C GLU A 462 -35.46 -9.12 -57.09
N ASP A 463 -34.51 -8.53 -56.36
CA ASP A 463 -33.07 -8.65 -56.61
C ASP A 463 -32.30 -9.35 -55.50
N THR A 464 -32.91 -9.66 -54.36
CA THR A 464 -32.18 -10.21 -53.20
C THR A 464 -32.47 -11.69 -52.99
N VAL A 465 -31.43 -12.50 -52.80
CA VAL A 465 -31.58 -13.90 -52.40
C VAL A 465 -32.13 -13.95 -50.97
N PRO A 466 -33.17 -14.76 -50.68
CA PRO A 466 -33.64 -14.96 -49.32
C PRO A 466 -32.52 -15.37 -48.39
N TYR A 467 -32.56 -14.88 -47.15
CA TYR A 467 -31.56 -15.17 -46.13
C TYR A 467 -32.23 -15.40 -44.77
N ARG A 468 -31.52 -16.03 -43.83
CA ARG A 468 -32.01 -16.24 -42.47
C ARG A 468 -32.29 -14.91 -41.79
N ARG A 469 -33.56 -14.68 -41.42
CA ARG A 469 -33.99 -13.49 -40.67
C ARG A 469 -34.08 -13.82 -39.17
N PHE A 470 -33.93 -12.81 -38.33
CA PHE A 470 -34.08 -12.91 -36.87
C PHE A 470 -35.30 -12.08 -36.43
N PRO A 471 -36.54 -12.61 -36.58
CA PRO A 471 -37.76 -11.86 -36.28
C PRO A 471 -37.89 -11.62 -34.77
N THR A 472 -38.25 -10.40 -34.37
CA THR A 472 -38.50 -10.03 -32.95
C THR A 472 -39.99 -10.08 -32.58
N LEU A 473 -40.86 -9.75 -33.53
CA LEU A 473 -42.31 -9.90 -33.46
C LEU A 473 -42.71 -10.85 -34.60
N PRO A 474 -43.64 -11.83 -34.46
CA PRO A 474 -44.52 -12.22 -33.32
C PRO A 474 -43.92 -13.15 -32.23
N ALA A 475 -44.70 -13.42 -31.18
CA ALA A 475 -44.29 -14.03 -29.89
C ALA A 475 -43.48 -15.34 -29.94
N ALA A 476 -43.75 -16.24 -30.89
CA ALA A 476 -43.04 -17.53 -31.01
C ALA A 476 -42.09 -17.61 -32.21
N ASN A 477 -41.98 -16.54 -33.01
CA ASN A 477 -41.28 -16.61 -34.28
C ASN A 477 -39.75 -16.71 -34.09
N PHE A 478 -39.18 -15.96 -33.14
CA PHE A 478 -37.76 -16.04 -32.82
C PHE A 478 -37.31 -17.46 -32.36
N PRO A 479 -37.89 -18.07 -31.32
CA PRO A 479 -37.45 -19.40 -30.89
C PRO A 479 -37.73 -20.49 -31.93
N ASN A 480 -38.83 -20.39 -32.69
CA ASN A 480 -39.15 -21.37 -33.74
C ASN A 480 -38.17 -21.28 -34.92
N THR A 481 -37.81 -20.07 -35.34
CA THR A 481 -36.77 -19.87 -36.37
C THR A 481 -35.40 -20.36 -35.91
N GLU A 482 -35.04 -20.10 -34.65
CA GLU A 482 -33.78 -20.57 -34.08
C GLU A 482 -33.71 -22.10 -34.11
N ARG A 483 -34.81 -22.79 -33.75
CA ARG A 483 -34.91 -24.26 -33.85
C ARG A 483 -34.77 -24.74 -35.30
N LEU A 484 -35.51 -24.15 -36.25
CA LEU A 484 -35.49 -24.56 -37.67
C LEU A 484 -34.13 -24.41 -38.34
N TYR A 485 -33.38 -23.34 -38.03
CA TYR A 485 -32.06 -23.10 -38.63
C TYR A 485 -30.90 -23.76 -37.88
N ASN A 486 -31.11 -24.21 -36.65
CA ASN A 486 -30.11 -25.02 -35.93
C ASN A 486 -30.27 -26.52 -36.19
N GLN A 487 -31.40 -26.94 -36.76
CA GLN A 487 -31.58 -28.29 -37.29
C GLN A 487 -30.86 -28.45 -38.65
N LEU A 488 -30.05 -29.49 -38.77
CA LEU A 488 -29.38 -29.87 -40.02
C LEU A 488 -30.36 -30.62 -40.96
N THR A 489 -30.04 -30.64 -42.25
CA THR A 489 -30.80 -31.40 -43.26
C THR A 489 -30.93 -32.86 -42.82
N LYS A 490 -32.18 -33.36 -42.71
CA LYS A 490 -32.50 -34.74 -42.31
C LYS A 490 -31.94 -35.16 -40.94
N GLN A 491 -31.77 -34.22 -40.00
CA GLN A 491 -31.34 -34.53 -38.64
C GLN A 491 -32.39 -35.37 -37.88
N ASN A 492 -33.67 -35.02 -38.03
CA ASN A 492 -34.82 -35.74 -37.50
C ASN A 492 -36.08 -35.43 -38.32
N ASP A 493 -37.09 -36.30 -38.24
CA ASP A 493 -38.35 -36.18 -38.97
C ASP A 493 -39.42 -35.37 -38.21
N ASP A 494 -39.10 -34.87 -37.02
CA ASP A 494 -40.03 -34.15 -36.16
C ASP A 494 -40.43 -32.78 -36.74
N LEU A 495 -41.70 -32.40 -36.52
CA LEU A 495 -42.23 -31.07 -36.84
C LEU A 495 -41.79 -30.06 -35.77
N VAL A 496 -41.29 -28.89 -36.19
CA VAL A 496 -40.90 -27.83 -35.23
C VAL A 496 -42.12 -27.00 -34.81
N VAL A 497 -43.08 -26.83 -35.70
CA VAL A 497 -44.31 -26.07 -35.54
C VAL A 497 -45.49 -26.87 -36.14
N PRO A 498 -45.93 -27.97 -35.49
CA PRO A 498 -47.04 -28.78 -36.00
C PRO A 498 -48.36 -27.98 -36.05
N SER A 499 -48.65 -27.24 -34.99
CA SER A 499 -49.74 -26.28 -34.87
C SER A 499 -49.50 -25.41 -33.64
N PHE A 500 -50.16 -24.27 -33.56
CA PHE A 500 -50.23 -23.50 -32.32
C PHE A 500 -51.32 -24.05 -31.40
N GLU A 501 -51.07 -24.06 -30.10
CA GLU A 501 -52.07 -24.46 -29.10
C GLU A 501 -53.33 -23.60 -29.25
N PRO A 502 -54.54 -24.20 -29.15
CA PRO A 502 -55.78 -23.47 -29.26
C PRO A 502 -55.89 -22.49 -28.09
N VAL A 503 -55.89 -21.21 -28.41
CA VAL A 503 -56.21 -20.16 -27.43
C VAL A 503 -57.72 -20.16 -27.22
N ALA A 504 -58.17 -20.21 -25.97
CA ALA A 504 -59.60 -20.09 -25.65
C ALA A 504 -60.18 -18.84 -26.30
N ALA A 505 -61.33 -18.97 -26.97
CA ALA A 505 -62.05 -17.82 -27.49
C ALA A 505 -62.47 -16.96 -26.30
N ILE A 506 -61.73 -15.89 -26.05
CA ILE A 506 -62.26 -14.82 -25.20
C ILE A 506 -63.35 -14.18 -26.05
N ASP A 507 -64.60 -14.33 -25.62
CA ASP A 507 -65.72 -13.51 -26.08
C ASP A 507 -65.27 -12.06 -26.14
N ARG A 508 -64.96 -11.59 -27.34
CA ARG A 508 -64.91 -10.16 -27.63
C ARG A 508 -66.30 -9.79 -28.12
N SER A 509 -67.22 -9.73 -27.17
CA SER A 509 -68.47 -8.98 -27.31
C SER A 509 -68.18 -7.54 -27.70
#